data_AF-E3NEK5-F1
#
_entry.id   AF-E3NEK5-F1
#
_cell.length_a   1.000
_cell.length_b   1.000
_cell.length_c   1.000
_cell.angle_alpha   90.00
_cell.angle_beta   90.00
_cell.angle_gamma   90.00
#
_symmetry.space_group_name_H-M   'P 1'
#
loop_
_entity.id
_entity.type
_entity.pdbx_description
1 polymer ?
#
loop_
_entity_poly.entity_id
_entity_poly.type
_entity_poly.pdbx_seq_one_letter_code
_entity_poly.pdbx_strand_id
1 'polypeptide(L)'
;MNWRTLSQCDNQMDTIIQNLINLDSQRQDRFFNFTTVWNLSLDELILADSVKYDQQSIDFQPDYEHWATVSHITSIDFMKRLEFVKKLPSYDLNSLIKSNHMQIFFLCNAMRSYCDNKGYVCYPGGIDFIPASLASIFPENPKILNKHNCSLIGKLAEVRITTEEFLLLSAILICNTVSSKLTVPSQNLVSQYQRMYSSTLLQYCLNTYQHCGPSRFTDLLSISHIINGTLESSCQIVLTLKYYQPKPQIKQLFIDIMSSMDELPF
;
A
#
# COMPACT_ATOMS: atom_id res chain seq x y z
N MET A 1 27.63 -7.60 26.90
CA MET A 1 27.00 -7.45 25.56
C MET A 1 28.14 -7.38 24.55
N ASN A 2 28.17 -8.26 23.54
CA ASN A 2 29.34 -8.42 22.66
C ASN A 2 29.28 -7.40 21.49
N TRP A 3 30.25 -6.50 21.43
CA TRP A 3 30.36 -5.42 20.43
C TRP A 3 30.30 -5.90 18.97
N ARG A 4 30.77 -7.13 18.70
CA ARG A 4 30.69 -7.73 17.35
C ARG A 4 29.26 -8.06 16.93
N THR A 5 28.41 -8.46 17.88
CA THR A 5 27.01 -8.81 17.64
C THR A 5 26.15 -7.56 17.43
N LEU A 6 26.45 -6.46 18.15
CA LEU A 6 25.80 -5.17 17.96
C LEU A 6 26.10 -4.60 16.56
N SER A 7 27.39 -4.54 16.18
CA SER A 7 27.80 -4.04 14.86
C SER A 7 27.26 -4.88 13.68
N GLN A 8 27.10 -6.19 13.83
CA GLN A 8 26.48 -7.03 12.80
C GLN A 8 24.96 -6.81 12.68
N CYS A 9 24.27 -6.58 13.79
CA CYS A 9 22.83 -6.29 13.79
C CYS A 9 22.54 -4.93 13.13
N ASP A 10 23.35 -3.91 13.45
CA ASP A 10 23.22 -2.57 12.88
C ASP A 10 23.43 -2.60 11.35
N ASN A 11 24.45 -3.32 10.87
CA ASN A 11 24.70 -3.49 9.43
C ASN A 11 23.56 -4.22 8.69
N GLN A 12 22.89 -5.18 9.34
CA GLN A 12 21.76 -5.90 8.75
C GLN A 12 20.50 -5.02 8.67
N MET A 13 20.21 -4.26 9.74
CA MET A 13 19.10 -3.32 9.79
C MET A 13 19.23 -2.28 8.67
N ASP A 14 20.40 -1.65 8.56
CA ASP A 14 20.66 -0.64 7.52
C ASP A 14 20.50 -1.23 6.12
N THR A 15 20.99 -2.45 5.88
CA THR A 15 20.85 -3.12 4.60
C THR A 15 19.38 -3.34 4.22
N ILE A 16 18.54 -3.78 5.17
CA ILE A 16 17.11 -3.99 4.93
C ILE A 16 16.42 -2.66 4.59
N ILE A 17 16.68 -1.62 5.38
CA ILE A 17 16.07 -0.30 5.17
C ILE A 17 16.51 0.30 3.84
N GLN A 18 17.80 0.27 3.51
CA GLN A 18 18.32 0.77 2.24
C GLN A 18 17.73 0.03 1.03
N ASN A 19 17.54 -1.28 1.13
CA ASN A 19 16.86 -2.04 0.09
C ASN A 19 15.40 -1.59 -0.09
N LEU A 20 14.66 -1.38 1.01
CA LEU A 20 13.27 -0.88 0.93
C LEU A 20 13.21 0.53 0.35
N ILE A 21 14.14 1.42 0.72
CA ILE A 21 14.26 2.77 0.16
C ILE A 21 14.50 2.71 -1.35
N ASN A 22 15.39 1.84 -1.82
CA ASN A 22 15.65 1.66 -3.25
C ASN A 22 14.38 1.18 -3.99
N LEU A 23 13.70 0.17 -3.44
CA LEU A 23 12.45 -0.33 -4.02
C LEU A 23 11.36 0.75 -4.10
N ASP A 24 11.24 1.58 -3.07
CA ASP A 24 10.28 2.68 -3.04
C ASP A 24 10.65 3.82 -3.98
N SER A 25 11.93 4.17 -4.07
CA SER A 25 12.42 5.15 -5.05
C SER A 25 12.08 4.74 -6.47
N GLN A 26 12.27 3.46 -6.82
CA GLN A 26 11.84 2.92 -8.12
C GLN A 26 10.32 2.95 -8.31
N ARG A 27 9.54 2.70 -7.24
CA ARG A 27 8.07 2.79 -7.27
C ARG A 27 7.64 4.23 -7.55
N GLN A 28 8.23 5.20 -6.87
CA GLN A 28 7.93 6.63 -7.05
C GLN A 28 8.31 7.11 -8.45
N ASP A 29 9.50 6.73 -8.94
CA ASP A 29 9.92 7.04 -10.31
C ASP A 29 8.91 6.54 -11.35
N ARG A 30 8.46 5.28 -11.22
CA ARG A 30 7.42 4.71 -12.09
C ARG A 30 6.08 5.43 -11.96
N PHE A 31 5.71 5.78 -10.74
CA PHE A 31 4.46 6.48 -10.46
C PHE A 31 4.42 7.84 -11.18
N PHE A 32 5.50 8.64 -11.08
CA PHE A 32 5.52 9.99 -11.65
C PHE A 32 5.82 10.03 -13.14
N ASN A 33 6.71 9.17 -13.64
CA ASN A 33 7.32 9.38 -14.97
C ASN A 33 6.74 8.50 -16.08
N PHE A 34 5.89 7.53 -15.75
CA PHE A 34 5.42 6.53 -16.70
C PHE A 34 3.90 6.43 -16.79
N THR A 35 3.43 5.90 -17.91
CA THR A 35 2.04 5.51 -18.16
C THR A 35 1.96 4.03 -18.45
N THR A 36 0.73 3.52 -18.47
CA THR A 36 0.43 2.18 -18.94
C THR A 36 -0.85 2.25 -19.77
N VAL A 37 -0.81 1.71 -20.98
CA VAL A 37 -1.98 1.58 -21.86
C VAL A 37 -2.75 0.27 -21.58
N TRP A 38 -2.40 -0.41 -20.49
CA TRP A 38 -2.78 -1.79 -20.25
C TRP A 38 -4.16 -1.88 -19.59
N ASN A 39 -5.15 -2.41 -20.31
CA ASN A 39 -6.41 -2.87 -19.72
C ASN A 39 -6.26 -4.30 -19.17
N LEU A 40 -5.27 -4.51 -18.31
CA LEU A 40 -5.04 -5.80 -17.66
C LEU A 40 -6.12 -6.11 -16.65
N SER A 41 -6.43 -7.40 -16.51
CA SER A 41 -7.00 -7.92 -15.29
C SER A 41 -6.00 -7.84 -14.12
N LEU A 42 -6.52 -7.89 -12.89
CA LEU A 42 -5.69 -7.94 -11.69
C LEU A 42 -4.77 -9.19 -11.69
N ASP A 43 -5.26 -10.31 -12.20
CA ASP A 43 -4.49 -11.56 -12.27
C ASP A 43 -3.33 -11.48 -13.24
N GLU A 44 -3.56 -10.94 -14.44
CA GLU A 44 -2.49 -10.73 -15.41
C GLU A 44 -1.42 -9.78 -14.86
N LEU A 45 -1.81 -8.71 -14.18
CA LEU A 45 -0.88 -7.78 -13.54
C LEU A 45 -0.04 -8.45 -12.45
N ILE A 46 -0.66 -9.29 -11.61
CA ILE A 46 0.04 -10.01 -10.56
C ILE A 46 1.00 -11.05 -11.15
N LEU A 47 0.57 -11.79 -12.16
CA LEU A 47 1.33 -12.91 -12.73
C LEU A 47 2.35 -12.50 -13.79
N ALA A 48 2.28 -11.29 -14.35
CA ALA A 48 3.27 -10.81 -15.31
C ALA A 48 4.68 -10.75 -14.72
N ASP A 49 5.70 -11.22 -15.43
CA ASP A 49 7.10 -11.12 -14.97
C ASP A 49 7.55 -9.66 -14.76
N SER A 50 7.02 -8.76 -15.59
CA SER A 50 7.27 -7.32 -15.49
C SER A 50 6.07 -6.54 -16.02
N VAL A 51 5.85 -5.36 -15.42
CA VAL A 51 4.93 -4.37 -15.97
C VAL A 51 5.65 -3.60 -17.06
N LYS A 52 5.07 -3.48 -18.25
CA LYS A 52 5.61 -2.59 -19.28
C LYS A 52 5.10 -1.18 -19.03
N TYR A 53 6.04 -0.27 -18.90
CA TYR A 53 5.81 1.14 -18.65
C TYR A 53 6.20 1.91 -19.91
N ASP A 54 5.35 2.82 -20.35
CA ASP A 54 5.64 3.75 -21.42
C ASP A 54 6.01 5.09 -20.81
N GLN A 55 7.04 5.76 -21.33
CA GLN A 55 7.43 7.07 -20.83
C GLN A 55 6.32 8.10 -21.15
N GLN A 56 6.00 8.96 -20.18
CA GLN A 56 5.06 10.05 -20.42
C GLN A 56 5.58 11.00 -21.50
N SER A 57 4.70 11.38 -22.44
CA SER A 57 5.01 12.47 -23.37
C SER A 57 5.02 13.80 -22.62
N ILE A 58 5.78 14.78 -23.12
CA ILE A 58 5.89 16.11 -22.50
C ILE A 58 4.51 16.80 -22.35
N ASP A 59 3.60 16.57 -23.29
CA ASP A 59 2.25 17.15 -23.28
C ASP A 59 1.21 16.31 -22.51
N PHE A 60 1.62 15.20 -21.88
CA PHE A 60 0.70 14.34 -21.14
C PHE A 60 0.16 15.08 -19.92
N GLN A 61 -1.17 15.09 -19.76
CA GLN A 61 -1.85 15.64 -18.60
C GLN A 61 -2.54 14.51 -17.84
N PRO A 62 -1.93 14.01 -16.76
CA PRO A 62 -2.51 12.97 -15.92
C PRO A 62 -3.87 13.38 -15.34
N ASP A 63 -4.90 12.56 -15.55
CA ASP A 63 -6.20 12.72 -14.92
C ASP A 63 -6.38 11.76 -13.74
N TYR A 64 -7.60 11.76 -13.16
CA TYR A 64 -7.97 10.84 -12.09
C TYR A 64 -7.74 9.37 -12.46
N GLU A 65 -8.17 8.97 -13.66
CA GLU A 65 -8.12 7.57 -14.08
C GLU A 65 -6.68 7.09 -14.25
N HIS A 66 -5.81 7.92 -14.83
CA HIS A 66 -4.38 7.65 -14.92
C HIS A 66 -3.78 7.46 -13.53
N TRP A 67 -3.98 8.41 -12.62
CA TRP A 67 -3.38 8.35 -11.30
C TRP A 67 -3.87 7.16 -10.48
N ALA A 68 -5.17 6.87 -10.53
CA ALA A 68 -5.73 5.69 -9.88
C ALA A 68 -5.11 4.41 -10.44
N THR A 69 -5.00 4.30 -11.77
CA THR A 69 -4.44 3.13 -12.45
C THR A 69 -2.97 2.92 -12.04
N VAL A 70 -2.12 3.95 -12.17
CA VAL A 70 -0.69 3.83 -11.88
C VAL A 70 -0.43 3.63 -10.38
N SER A 71 -1.26 4.17 -9.49
CA SER A 71 -1.16 3.90 -8.04
C SER A 71 -1.37 2.42 -7.72
N HIS A 72 -2.37 1.75 -8.32
CA HIS A 72 -2.56 0.30 -8.12
C HIS A 72 -1.40 -0.50 -8.69
N ILE A 73 -1.01 -0.21 -9.94
CA ILE A 73 0.07 -0.93 -10.65
C ILE A 73 1.39 -0.84 -9.89
N THR A 74 1.79 0.37 -9.50
CA THR A 74 3.08 0.58 -8.80
C THR A 74 3.06 0.00 -7.39
N SER A 75 1.91 -0.03 -6.71
CA SER A 75 1.78 -0.72 -5.41
C SER A 75 1.97 -2.23 -5.55
N ILE A 76 1.35 -2.85 -6.56
CA ILE A 76 1.50 -4.29 -6.84
C ILE A 76 2.92 -4.62 -7.28
N ASP A 77 3.51 -3.82 -8.18
CA ASP A 77 4.91 -3.99 -8.63
C ASP A 77 5.90 -3.85 -7.47
N PHE A 78 5.67 -2.91 -6.55
CA PHE A 78 6.47 -2.78 -5.32
C PHE A 78 6.41 -4.04 -4.46
N MET A 79 5.21 -4.57 -4.19
CA MET A 79 5.05 -5.82 -3.42
C MET A 79 5.79 -6.98 -4.07
N LYS A 80 5.64 -7.16 -5.39
CA LYS A 80 6.28 -8.23 -6.16
C LYS A 80 7.81 -8.18 -6.15
N ARG A 81 8.39 -7.01 -5.87
CA ARG A 81 9.84 -6.83 -5.86
C ARG A 81 10.50 -7.28 -4.55
N LEU A 82 9.72 -7.47 -3.48
CA LEU A 82 10.23 -8.05 -2.24
C LEU A 82 10.72 -9.48 -2.47
N GLU A 83 11.87 -9.79 -1.86
CA GLU A 83 12.62 -11.01 -2.15
C GLU A 83 11.80 -12.29 -1.91
N PHE A 84 11.01 -12.33 -0.83
CA PHE A 84 10.19 -13.50 -0.51
C PHE A 84 9.01 -13.67 -1.44
N VAL A 85 8.45 -12.58 -1.95
CA VAL A 85 7.28 -12.61 -2.85
C VAL A 85 7.66 -13.28 -4.18
N LYS A 86 8.88 -13.04 -4.67
CA LYS A 86 9.44 -13.71 -5.85
C LYS A 86 9.60 -15.23 -5.70
N LYS A 87 9.60 -15.74 -4.46
CA LYS A 87 9.76 -17.17 -4.15
C LYS A 87 8.42 -17.89 -4.02
N LEU A 88 7.30 -17.18 -4.07
CA LEU A 88 5.97 -17.76 -3.94
C LEU A 88 5.52 -18.42 -5.25
N PRO A 89 4.84 -19.58 -5.20
CA PRO A 89 4.17 -20.13 -6.37
C PRO A 89 3.01 -19.23 -6.79
N SER A 90 2.64 -19.26 -8.07
CA SER A 90 1.67 -18.34 -8.67
C SER A 90 0.33 -18.25 -7.92
N TYR A 91 -0.19 -19.38 -7.40
CA TYR A 91 -1.42 -19.40 -6.62
C TYR A 91 -1.29 -18.60 -5.30
N ASP A 92 -0.22 -18.85 -4.54
CA ASP A 92 0.04 -18.17 -3.27
C ASP A 92 0.40 -16.70 -3.49
N LEU A 93 1.13 -16.39 -4.57
CA LEU A 93 1.42 -15.02 -5.00
C LEU A 93 0.11 -14.26 -5.25
N ASN A 94 -0.81 -14.85 -6.03
CA ASN A 94 -2.10 -14.24 -6.32
C ASN A 94 -2.90 -13.96 -5.05
N SER A 95 -3.00 -14.97 -4.17
CA SER A 95 -3.71 -14.81 -2.90
C SER A 95 -3.08 -13.75 -2.00
N LEU A 96 -1.75 -13.72 -1.86
CA LEU A 96 -1.07 -12.76 -0.99
C LEU A 96 -1.27 -11.32 -1.50
N ILE A 97 -1.09 -11.09 -2.81
CA ILE A 97 -1.21 -9.76 -3.38
C ILE A 97 -2.65 -9.27 -3.29
N LYS A 98 -3.64 -10.08 -3.68
CA LYS A 98 -5.06 -9.68 -3.62
C LYS A 98 -5.47 -9.29 -2.19
N SER A 99 -5.11 -10.08 -1.18
CA SER A 99 -5.46 -9.80 0.22
C SER A 99 -4.85 -8.52 0.79
N ASN A 100 -3.69 -8.08 0.29
CA ASN A 100 -2.90 -7.03 0.95
C ASN A 100 -2.67 -5.76 0.11
N HIS A 101 -2.87 -5.81 -1.21
CA HIS A 101 -2.50 -4.68 -2.09
C HIS A 101 -3.24 -3.39 -1.77
N MET A 102 -4.51 -3.46 -1.33
CA MET A 102 -5.27 -2.26 -0.99
C MET A 102 -4.69 -1.51 0.21
N GLN A 103 -4.12 -2.23 1.18
CA GLN A 103 -3.47 -1.59 2.34
C GLN A 103 -2.25 -0.78 1.88
N ILE A 104 -1.46 -1.37 0.98
CA ILE A 104 -0.26 -0.73 0.41
C ILE A 104 -0.64 0.43 -0.49
N PHE A 105 -1.67 0.26 -1.31
CA PHE A 105 -2.25 1.34 -2.10
C PHE A 105 -2.63 2.53 -1.20
N PHE A 106 -3.45 2.34 -0.17
CA PHE A 106 -3.85 3.46 0.69
C PHE A 106 -2.68 4.10 1.42
N LEU A 107 -1.79 3.29 2.00
CA LEU A 107 -0.65 3.80 2.75
C LEU A 107 0.31 4.59 1.87
N CYS A 108 0.59 4.11 0.66
CA CYS A 108 1.43 4.79 -0.32
C CYS A 108 0.87 6.17 -0.73
N ASN A 109 -0.44 6.24 -1.00
CA ASN A 109 -1.08 7.49 -1.42
C ASN A 109 -1.21 8.49 -0.25
N ALA A 110 -1.48 8.00 0.96
CA ALA A 110 -1.50 8.81 2.17
C ALA A 110 -0.11 9.35 2.52
N MET A 111 0.94 8.52 2.41
CA MET A 111 2.32 8.95 2.66
C MET A 111 2.76 10.06 1.71
N ARG A 112 2.43 9.95 0.41
CA ARG A 112 2.73 11.01 -0.57
C ARG A 112 2.02 12.32 -0.21
N SER A 113 0.71 12.27 0.07
CA SER A 113 -0.07 13.45 0.44
C SER A 113 0.44 14.08 1.74
N TYR A 114 0.88 13.26 2.70
CA TYR A 114 1.53 13.70 3.93
C TYR A 114 2.85 14.44 3.66
N CYS A 115 3.72 13.88 2.81
CA CYS A 115 4.97 14.53 2.40
C CYS A 115 4.73 15.87 1.66
N ASP A 116 3.63 15.96 0.91
CA ASP A 116 3.19 17.19 0.23
C ASP A 116 2.48 18.18 1.18
N ASN A 117 2.50 17.94 2.49
CA ASN A 117 1.85 18.74 3.54
C ASN A 117 0.35 18.97 3.28
N LYS A 118 -0.35 17.96 2.76
CA LYS A 118 -1.80 17.99 2.56
C LYS A 118 -2.54 17.57 3.83
N GLY A 119 -3.76 18.06 4.00
CA GLY A 119 -4.66 17.65 5.09
C GLY A 119 -5.58 16.47 4.74
N TYR A 120 -5.53 16.00 3.49
CA TYR A 120 -6.35 14.92 2.95
C TYR A 120 -5.57 14.18 1.86
N VAL A 121 -5.98 12.95 1.55
CA VAL A 121 -5.37 12.15 0.47
C VAL A 121 -5.83 12.68 -0.89
N CYS A 122 -4.87 13.00 -1.76
CA CYS A 122 -5.12 13.38 -3.14
C CYS A 122 -4.07 12.79 -4.09
N TYR A 123 -4.40 12.75 -5.37
CA TYR A 123 -3.42 12.50 -6.43
C TYR A 123 -2.60 13.78 -6.72
N PRO A 124 -1.47 13.66 -7.42
CA PRO A 124 -0.68 14.82 -7.84
C PRO A 124 -1.52 15.87 -8.56
N GLY A 125 -1.16 17.14 -8.38
CA GLY A 125 -1.96 18.28 -8.86
C GLY A 125 -3.20 18.59 -8.01
N GLY A 126 -3.41 17.87 -6.89
CA GLY A 126 -4.57 18.07 -6.02
C GLY A 126 -5.86 17.43 -6.54
N ILE A 127 -5.73 16.45 -7.45
CA ILE A 127 -6.88 15.71 -7.99
C ILE A 127 -7.45 14.81 -6.89
N ASP A 128 -8.76 14.91 -6.65
CA ASP A 128 -9.43 14.18 -5.57
C ASP A 128 -9.41 12.65 -5.77
N PHE A 129 -9.30 11.93 -4.66
CA PHE A 129 -9.38 10.47 -4.61
C PHE A 129 -10.77 9.91 -4.93
N ILE A 130 -11.80 10.75 -4.76
CA ILE A 130 -13.18 10.44 -5.07
C ILE A 130 -13.66 11.56 -6.00
N PRO A 131 -13.92 11.27 -7.29
CA PRO A 131 -14.37 12.29 -8.23
C PRO A 131 -15.64 12.96 -7.74
N ALA A 132 -15.83 14.25 -8.04
CA ALA A 132 -17.01 15.01 -7.62
C ALA A 132 -18.34 14.36 -8.03
N SER A 133 -18.36 13.72 -9.21
CA SER A 133 -19.50 12.93 -9.68
C SER A 133 -19.87 11.80 -8.71
N LEU A 134 -18.89 11.09 -8.17
CA LEU A 134 -19.09 10.05 -7.17
C LEU A 134 -19.42 10.63 -5.80
N ALA A 135 -18.73 11.70 -5.37
CA ALA A 135 -18.99 12.36 -4.10
C ALA A 135 -20.46 12.85 -3.99
N SER A 136 -21.05 13.29 -5.11
CA SER A 136 -22.45 13.72 -5.18
C SER A 136 -23.48 12.63 -4.88
N ILE A 137 -23.07 11.35 -4.88
CA ILE A 137 -23.89 10.18 -4.52
C ILE A 137 -23.93 9.95 -3.00
N PHE A 138 -23.03 10.58 -2.23
CA PHE A 138 -22.94 10.45 -0.76
C PHE A 138 -23.34 11.72 0.03
N PRO A 139 -24.35 12.52 -0.38
CA PRO A 139 -24.62 13.81 0.26
C PRO A 139 -24.99 13.64 1.75
N GLU A 140 -25.50 12.47 2.15
CA GLU A 140 -25.92 12.19 3.53
C GLU A 140 -24.86 11.48 4.39
N ASN A 141 -23.70 11.09 3.82
CA ASN A 141 -22.67 10.38 4.59
C ASN A 141 -21.25 10.99 4.45
N PRO A 142 -21.07 12.26 4.86
CA PRO A 142 -19.76 12.90 4.86
C PRO A 142 -18.76 12.18 5.78
N LYS A 143 -19.24 11.40 6.76
CA LYS A 143 -18.38 10.64 7.68
C LYS A 143 -17.63 9.52 6.96
N ILE A 144 -18.26 8.78 6.04
CA ILE A 144 -17.58 7.75 5.25
C ILE A 144 -16.51 8.37 4.36
N LEU A 145 -16.84 9.44 3.63
CA LEU A 145 -15.89 10.13 2.75
C LEU A 145 -14.72 10.73 3.55
N ASN A 146 -14.99 11.35 4.71
CA ASN A 146 -13.93 11.88 5.58
C ASN A 146 -13.07 10.76 6.18
N LYS A 147 -13.66 9.64 6.59
CA LYS A 147 -12.91 8.48 7.08
C LYS A 147 -11.99 7.94 5.99
N HIS A 148 -12.47 7.84 4.76
CA HIS A 148 -11.69 7.44 3.59
C HIS A 148 -10.55 8.42 3.26
N ASN A 149 -10.86 9.71 3.16
CA ASN A 149 -9.92 10.71 2.64
C ASN A 149 -8.95 11.27 3.69
N CYS A 150 -9.31 11.27 4.97
CA CYS A 150 -8.58 12.06 5.97
C CYS A 150 -8.04 11.24 7.15
N SER A 151 -8.68 10.12 7.55
CA SER A 151 -8.27 9.43 8.80
C SER A 151 -6.86 8.88 8.74
N LEU A 152 -6.46 8.28 7.61
CA LEU A 152 -5.12 7.69 7.48
C LEU A 152 -4.03 8.77 7.51
N ILE A 153 -4.15 9.81 6.70
CA ILE A 153 -3.19 10.93 6.70
C ILE A 153 -3.14 11.66 8.05
N GLY A 154 -4.29 11.83 8.71
CA GLY A 154 -4.37 12.37 10.05
C GLY A 154 -3.56 11.54 11.05
N LYS A 155 -3.64 10.21 10.98
CA LYS A 155 -2.82 9.33 11.82
C LYS A 155 -1.33 9.42 11.48
N LEU A 156 -0.96 9.46 10.20
CA LEU A 156 0.44 9.63 9.78
C LEU A 156 1.04 10.94 10.34
N ALA A 157 0.26 12.02 10.32
CA ALA A 157 0.65 13.31 10.87
C ALA A 157 0.71 13.32 12.41
N GLU A 158 -0.26 12.69 13.08
CA GLU A 158 -0.28 12.52 14.54
C GLU A 158 0.99 11.83 15.03
N VAL A 159 1.37 10.72 14.38
CA VAL A 159 2.58 9.98 14.74
C VAL A 159 3.85 10.59 14.14
N ARG A 160 3.76 11.54 13.20
CA ARG A 160 4.93 12.07 12.47
C ARG A 160 5.79 10.96 11.91
N ILE A 161 5.19 10.10 11.08
CA ILE A 161 5.87 8.94 10.53
C ILE A 161 7.08 9.35 9.68
N THR A 162 8.19 8.61 9.78
CA THR A 162 9.35 8.78 8.89
C THR A 162 9.25 7.86 7.66
N THR A 163 10.09 8.09 6.66
CA THR A 163 10.16 7.24 5.46
C THR A 163 10.54 5.81 5.82
N GLU A 164 11.53 5.62 6.69
CA GLU A 164 12.01 4.30 7.11
C GLU A 164 10.91 3.52 7.86
N GLU A 165 10.19 4.19 8.76
CA GLU A 165 9.07 3.60 9.51
C GLU A 165 7.92 3.20 8.58
N PHE A 166 7.56 4.08 7.64
CA PHE A 166 6.56 3.79 6.60
C PHE A 166 6.93 2.56 5.78
N LEU A 167 8.19 2.43 5.36
CA LEU A 167 8.65 1.32 4.53
C LEU A 167 8.68 -0.01 5.28
N LEU A 168 9.17 0.00 6.52
CA LEU A 168 9.19 -1.18 7.37
C LEU A 168 7.76 -1.61 7.73
N LEU A 169 6.88 -0.67 8.06
CA LEU A 169 5.46 -0.96 8.29
C LEU A 169 4.80 -1.54 7.02
N SER A 170 5.06 -0.96 5.84
CA SER A 170 4.57 -1.49 4.57
C SER A 170 5.00 -2.93 4.35
N ALA A 171 6.26 -3.26 4.61
CA ALA A 171 6.77 -4.63 4.49
C ALA A 171 6.07 -5.60 5.46
N ILE A 172 5.81 -5.18 6.70
CA ILE A 172 5.04 -5.96 7.68
C ILE A 172 3.61 -6.23 7.21
N LEU A 173 2.93 -5.21 6.67
CA LEU A 173 1.56 -5.31 6.16
C LEU A 173 1.47 -6.25 4.94
N ILE A 174 2.47 -6.22 4.04
CA ILE A 174 2.53 -7.15 2.90
C ILE A 174 2.64 -8.60 3.37
N CYS A 175 3.29 -8.85 4.51
CA CYS A 175 3.41 -10.18 5.09
C CYS A 175 2.16 -10.64 5.87
N ASN A 176 1.06 -9.88 5.87
CA ASN A 176 -0.15 -10.30 6.58
C ASN A 176 -0.82 -11.48 5.85
N THR A 177 -0.92 -12.63 6.52
CA THR A 177 -1.52 -13.85 5.97
C THR A 177 -2.94 -14.11 6.45
N VAL A 178 -3.53 -13.26 7.32
CA VAL A 178 -4.83 -13.53 7.96
C VAL A 178 -5.93 -13.75 6.93
N SER A 179 -5.95 -12.92 5.88
CA SER A 179 -6.96 -13.00 4.81
C SER A 179 -6.45 -13.75 3.57
N SER A 180 -5.25 -14.33 3.62
CA SER A 180 -4.61 -14.99 2.47
C SER A 180 -4.75 -16.51 2.56
N LYS A 181 -5.19 -17.13 1.48
CA LYS A 181 -5.33 -18.58 1.32
C LYS A 181 -4.00 -19.18 0.85
N LEU A 182 -2.98 -19.15 1.71
CA LEU A 182 -1.64 -19.63 1.39
C LEU A 182 -1.46 -21.12 1.72
N THR A 183 -0.63 -21.81 0.93
CA THR A 183 -0.10 -23.12 1.33
C THR A 183 0.79 -23.00 2.58
N VAL A 184 0.91 -24.09 3.35
CA VAL A 184 1.75 -24.12 4.57
C VAL A 184 3.20 -23.71 4.32
N PRO A 185 3.90 -24.17 3.25
CA PRO A 185 5.25 -23.71 2.95
C PRO A 185 5.33 -22.19 2.73
N SER A 186 4.40 -21.63 1.96
CA SER A 186 4.33 -20.19 1.70
C SER A 186 3.99 -19.39 2.95
N GLN A 187 3.06 -19.87 3.78
CA GLN A 187 2.75 -19.24 5.06
C GLN A 187 3.97 -19.19 5.99
N ASN A 188 4.75 -20.28 6.04
CA ASN A 188 6.00 -20.33 6.82
C ASN A 188 7.04 -19.33 6.28
N LEU A 189 7.21 -19.25 4.97
CA LEU A 189 8.11 -18.27 4.33
C LEU A 189 7.70 -16.84 4.67
N VAL A 190 6.41 -16.50 4.46
CA VAL A 190 5.88 -15.16 4.75
C VAL A 190 6.03 -14.82 6.23
N SER A 191 5.77 -15.76 7.14
CA SER A 191 5.91 -15.57 8.59
C SER A 191 7.37 -15.36 9.03
N GLN A 192 8.35 -15.92 8.32
CA GLN A 192 9.77 -15.64 8.57
C GLN A 192 10.11 -14.19 8.22
N TYR A 193 9.68 -13.72 7.05
CA TYR A 193 9.90 -12.33 6.64
C TYR A 193 9.12 -11.33 7.50
N GLN A 194 7.89 -11.67 7.91
CA GLN A 194 7.13 -10.84 8.86
C GLN A 194 7.91 -10.64 10.17
N ARG A 195 8.46 -11.72 10.75
CA ARG A 195 9.27 -11.64 11.98
C ARG A 195 10.55 -10.83 11.77
N MET A 196 11.18 -10.96 10.61
CA MET A 196 12.36 -10.18 10.24
C MET A 196 12.04 -8.68 10.19
N TYR A 197 11.00 -8.27 9.44
CA TYR A 197 10.62 -6.87 9.32
C TYR A 197 10.12 -6.29 10.65
N SER A 198 9.32 -7.03 11.42
CA SER A 198 8.87 -6.60 12.75
C SER A 198 10.04 -6.42 13.72
N SER A 199 11.00 -7.35 13.74
CA SER A 199 12.22 -7.21 14.55
C SER A 199 13.05 -6.01 14.11
N THR A 200 13.18 -5.79 12.81
CA THR A 200 13.92 -4.66 12.24
C THR A 200 13.27 -3.33 12.63
N LEU A 201 11.94 -3.23 12.56
CA LEU A 201 11.21 -2.04 12.98
C LEU A 201 11.36 -1.77 14.48
N LEU A 202 11.26 -2.80 15.31
CA LEU A 202 11.47 -2.64 16.75
C LEU A 202 12.90 -2.19 17.07
N GLN A 203 13.91 -2.76 16.42
CA GLN A 203 15.31 -2.35 16.57
C GLN A 203 15.52 -0.90 16.12
N TYR A 204 14.97 -0.52 14.96
CA TYR A 204 15.02 0.86 14.49
C TYR A 204 14.40 1.82 15.52
N CYS A 205 13.25 1.45 16.10
CA CYS A 205 12.60 2.26 17.12
C CYS A 205 13.44 2.37 18.40
N LEU A 206 14.06 1.27 18.85
CA LEU A 206 14.94 1.26 20.03
C LEU A 206 16.20 2.10 19.80
N ASN A 207 16.80 2.04 18.62
CA ASN A 207 18.01 2.80 18.30
C ASN A 207 17.71 4.30 18.18
N THR A 208 16.57 4.66 17.57
CA THR A 208 16.21 6.05 17.30
C THR A 208 15.57 6.75 18.50
N TYR A 209 14.72 6.06 19.25
CA TYR A 209 13.89 6.64 20.33
C TYR A 209 14.22 6.07 21.73
N GLN A 210 15.23 5.21 21.84
CA GLN A 210 15.71 4.61 23.10
C GLN A 210 14.57 4.00 23.94
N HIS A 211 14.35 4.53 25.14
CA HIS A 211 13.35 4.06 26.09
C HIS A 211 11.90 4.22 25.59
N CYS A 212 11.66 5.14 24.65
CA CYS A 212 10.36 5.31 23.98
C CYS A 212 10.18 4.37 22.77
N GLY A 213 11.21 3.59 22.40
CA GLY A 213 11.18 2.69 21.24
C GLY A 213 10.02 1.69 21.23
N PRO A 214 9.71 0.98 22.33
CA PRO A 214 8.56 0.06 22.36
C PRO A 214 7.22 0.76 22.16
N SER A 215 7.01 1.92 22.78
CA SER A 215 5.80 2.72 22.58
C SER A 215 5.68 3.18 21.13
N ARG A 216 6.79 3.66 20.54
CA ARG A 216 6.83 4.04 19.13
C ARG A 216 6.46 2.88 18.21
N PHE A 217 7.00 1.69 18.46
CA PHE A 217 6.67 0.49 17.70
C PHE A 217 5.16 0.19 17.74
N THR A 218 4.54 0.26 18.92
CA THR A 218 3.09 0.08 19.07
C THR A 218 2.29 1.17 18.36
N ASP A 219 2.71 2.44 18.44
CA ASP A 219 2.06 3.55 17.75
C ASP A 219 2.09 3.37 16.24
N LEU A 220 3.21 2.89 15.68
CA LEU A 220 3.33 2.59 14.26
C LEU A 220 2.43 1.41 13.84
N LEU A 221 2.38 0.34 14.64
CA LEU A 221 1.47 -0.77 14.36
C LEU A 221 -0.01 -0.37 14.42
N SER A 222 -0.36 0.63 15.24
CA SER A 222 -1.73 1.13 15.35
C SER A 222 -2.26 1.72 14.03
N ILE A 223 -1.37 2.14 13.12
CA ILE A 223 -1.73 2.64 11.78
C ILE A 223 -2.48 1.55 10.99
N SER A 224 -2.17 0.28 11.20
CA SER A 224 -2.87 -0.84 10.54
C SER A 224 -4.38 -0.83 10.79
N HIS A 225 -4.82 -0.45 11.99
CA HIS A 225 -6.25 -0.32 12.31
C HIS A 225 -6.91 0.82 11.53
N ILE A 226 -6.20 1.95 11.35
CA ILE A 226 -6.72 3.08 10.57
C ILE A 226 -6.78 2.73 9.08
N ILE A 227 -5.81 1.96 8.57
CA ILE A 227 -5.84 1.44 7.19
C ILE A 227 -7.05 0.52 7.01
N ASN A 228 -7.30 -0.42 7.94
CA ASN A 228 -8.48 -1.29 7.86
C ASN A 228 -9.80 -0.50 7.87
N GLY A 229 -9.90 0.53 8.72
CA GLY A 229 -11.07 1.41 8.71
C GLY A 229 -11.23 2.21 7.41
N THR A 230 -10.12 2.56 6.75
CA THR A 230 -10.11 3.20 5.42
C THR A 230 -10.61 2.22 4.36
N LEU A 231 -10.17 0.96 4.43
CA LEU A 231 -10.59 -0.11 3.54
C LEU A 231 -12.08 -0.43 3.67
N GLU A 232 -12.62 -0.53 4.89
CA GLU A 232 -14.06 -0.66 5.14
C GLU A 232 -14.86 0.47 4.49
N SER A 233 -14.39 1.72 4.66
CA SER A 233 -15.03 2.91 4.07
C SER A 233 -15.01 2.83 2.54
N SER A 234 -13.89 2.33 1.99
CA SER A 234 -13.73 2.09 0.55
C SER A 234 -14.71 1.03 0.04
N CYS A 235 -14.90 -0.07 0.77
CA CYS A 235 -15.89 -1.09 0.44
C CYS A 235 -17.30 -0.51 0.44
N GLN A 236 -17.66 0.31 1.43
CA GLN A 236 -18.96 0.99 1.45
C GLN A 236 -19.15 1.92 0.26
N ILE A 237 -18.10 2.64 -0.14
CA ILE A 237 -18.12 3.51 -1.33
C ILE A 237 -18.34 2.68 -2.60
N VAL A 238 -17.58 1.59 -2.77
CA VAL A 238 -17.69 0.68 -3.92
C VAL A 238 -19.07 0.03 -4.00
N LEU A 239 -19.61 -0.45 -2.88
CA LEU A 239 -20.97 -1.03 -2.83
C LEU A 239 -22.03 -0.02 -3.24
N THR A 240 -21.92 1.22 -2.76
CA THR A 240 -22.83 2.31 -3.15
C THR A 240 -22.71 2.61 -4.64
N LEU A 241 -21.48 2.67 -5.17
CA LEU A 241 -21.25 2.85 -6.61
C LEU A 241 -21.88 1.74 -7.44
N LYS A 242 -21.69 0.46 -7.06
CA LYS A 242 -22.30 -0.71 -7.72
C LYS A 242 -23.83 -0.62 -7.75
N TYR A 243 -24.46 -0.09 -6.68
CA TYR A 243 -25.90 0.08 -6.60
C TYR A 243 -26.42 1.14 -7.59
N TYR A 244 -25.79 2.31 -7.64
CA TYR A 244 -26.24 3.41 -8.51
C TYR A 244 -25.76 3.29 -9.96
N GLN A 245 -24.65 2.61 -10.20
CA GLN A 245 -24.05 2.39 -11.51
C GLN A 245 -23.70 0.92 -11.70
N PRO A 246 -24.68 0.03 -11.98
CA PRO A 246 -24.45 -1.40 -12.08
C PRO A 246 -23.63 -1.84 -13.31
N LYS A 247 -23.40 -0.94 -14.27
CA LYS A 247 -22.53 -1.17 -15.45
C LYS A 247 -21.59 0.02 -15.65
N PRO A 248 -20.59 0.20 -14.77
CA PRO A 248 -19.66 1.31 -14.90
C PRO A 248 -18.75 1.08 -16.12
N GLN A 249 -18.53 2.13 -16.92
CA GLN A 249 -17.53 2.11 -18.00
C GLN A 249 -16.15 2.42 -17.41
N ILE A 250 -15.53 1.40 -16.81
CA ILE A 250 -14.21 1.50 -16.15
C ILE A 250 -13.32 0.35 -16.63
N LYS A 251 -12.00 0.50 -16.49
CA LYS A 251 -11.02 -0.54 -16.86
C LYS A 251 -11.23 -1.84 -16.08
N GLN A 252 -10.86 -2.97 -16.70
CA GLN A 252 -10.99 -4.31 -16.13
C GLN A 252 -10.30 -4.43 -14.78
N LEU A 253 -9.11 -3.83 -14.63
CA LEU A 253 -8.38 -3.78 -13.37
C LEU A 253 -9.24 -3.28 -12.20
N PHE A 254 -10.02 -2.21 -12.39
CA PHE A 254 -10.87 -1.67 -11.34
C PHE A 254 -12.05 -2.60 -11.03
N ILE A 255 -12.62 -3.26 -12.04
CA ILE A 255 -13.68 -4.26 -11.85
C ILE A 255 -13.16 -5.40 -10.97
N ASP A 256 -11.97 -5.91 -11.26
CA ASP A 256 -11.35 -7.00 -10.52
C ASP A 256 -10.98 -6.60 -9.09
N ILE A 257 -10.44 -5.38 -8.91
CA ILE A 257 -10.15 -4.84 -7.57
C ILE A 257 -11.44 -4.73 -6.76
N MET A 258 -12.49 -4.11 -7.31
CA MET A 258 -13.78 -3.97 -6.64
C MET A 258 -14.43 -5.32 -6.32
N SER A 259 -14.16 -6.36 -7.11
CA SER A 259 -14.64 -7.72 -6.85
C SER A 259 -13.81 -8.40 -5.76
N SER A 260 -12.49 -8.20 -5.75
CA SER A 260 -11.60 -8.72 -4.70
C SER A 260 -11.89 -8.13 -3.31
N MET A 261 -12.41 -6.91 -3.27
CA MET A 261 -12.82 -6.25 -2.02
C MET A 261 -14.05 -6.91 -1.38
N ASP A 262 -14.90 -7.59 -2.16
CA ASP A 262 -16.07 -8.33 -1.65
C ASP A 262 -15.64 -9.62 -0.90
N GLU A 263 -14.42 -10.12 -1.13
CA GLU A 263 -13.88 -11.34 -0.52
C GLU A 263 -13.11 -11.08 0.79
N LEU A 264 -12.99 -9.82 1.21
CA LEU A 264 -12.26 -9.45 2.42
C LEU A 264 -13.11 -9.72 3.68
N PRO A 265 -12.58 -10.45 4.68
CA PRO A 265 -13.28 -10.67 5.94
C PRO A 265 -13.21 -9.39 6.78
N PHE A 266 -14.31 -8.66 6.89
CA PHE A 266 -14.49 -7.58 7.87
C PHE A 266 -15.34 -8.07 9.03
#